data_AF-A0A7S1N986-F1
#
_entry.id   AF-A0A7S1N986-F1
#
_cell.length_a   1.000
_cell.length_b   1.000
_cell.length_c   1.000
_cell.angle_alpha   90.00
_cell.angle_beta   90.00
_cell.angle_gamma   90.00
#
_symmetry.space_group_name_H-M   'P 1'
#
loop_
_entity.id
_entity.type
_entity.pdbx_description
1 polymer ?
#
loop_
_entity_poly.entity_id
_entity_poly.type
_entity_poly.pdbx_seq_one_letter_code
_entity_poly.pdbx_strand_id
1 'polypeptide(L)'
;VLATCFVACLCITMMALCKVTSFLIRAFPGNLKTAVMVGIGLYQTFIGVRQIRLIVPAEHRRDIVQLGPDWCEAPILLSFGGLLLTTYLFQRGIKGSILIGIAVVTGLTWCFDITPQSMHISGEIVQLPWIQDALCSLSFPGFVTAYKRTLPNAL
;
A
#
# COMPACT_ATOMS: atom_id res chain seq x y z
N VAL A 1 -15.09 4.54 -7.41
CA VAL A 1 -14.32 3.79 -6.37
C VAL A 1 -14.65 4.28 -4.97
N LEU A 2 -14.63 5.61 -4.70
CA LEU A 2 -14.98 6.15 -3.38
C LEU A 2 -16.40 5.74 -2.94
N ALA A 3 -17.41 5.86 -3.81
CA ALA A 3 -18.77 5.41 -3.52
C ALA A 3 -18.85 3.92 -3.15
N THR A 4 -18.10 3.06 -3.85
CA THR A 4 -18.03 1.61 -3.55
C THR A 4 -17.37 1.36 -2.19
N CYS A 5 -16.28 2.05 -1.88
CA CYS A 5 -15.59 1.94 -0.59
C CYS A 5 -16.49 2.43 0.56
N PHE A 6 -17.19 3.55 0.35
CA PHE A 6 -18.15 4.10 1.32
C PHE A 6 -19.29 3.12 1.60
N VAL A 7 -19.92 2.56 0.56
CA VAL A 7 -20.97 1.54 0.71
C VAL A 7 -20.43 0.27 1.39
N ALA A 8 -19.22 -0.18 1.05
CA ALA A 8 -18.59 -1.34 1.68
C ALA A 8 -18.35 -1.10 3.19
N CYS A 9 -17.80 0.05 3.57
CA CYS A 9 -17.59 0.41 4.97
C CYS A 9 -18.91 0.52 5.74
N LEU A 10 -19.94 1.10 5.14
CA LEU A 10 -21.27 1.19 5.75
C LEU A 10 -21.89 -0.20 5.96
N CYS A 11 -21.77 -1.09 4.97
CA CYS A 11 -22.25 -2.46 5.04
C CYS A 11 -21.50 -3.27 6.12
N ILE A 12 -20.17 -3.17 6.17
CA ILE A 12 -19.34 -3.84 7.18
C ILE A 12 -19.67 -3.32 8.59
N THR A 13 -19.94 -2.04 8.75
CA THR A 13 -20.33 -1.45 10.04
C THR A 13 -21.68 -1.99 10.51
N MET A 14 -22.67 -2.05 9.61
CA MET A 14 -23.98 -2.65 9.91
C MET A 14 -23.88 -4.14 10.25
N MET A 15 -23.06 -4.90 9.51
CA MET A 15 -22.81 -6.31 9.81
C MET A 15 -22.08 -6.53 11.15
N ALA A 16 -21.16 -5.63 11.50
CA ALA A 16 -20.44 -5.69 12.78
C ALA A 16 -21.39 -5.46 13.96
N LEU A 17 -22.33 -4.52 13.83
CA LEU A 17 -23.39 -4.27 14.82
C LEU A 17 -24.32 -5.49 14.98
N CYS A 18 -24.64 -6.18 13.88
CA CYS A 18 -25.50 -7.38 13.88
C CYS A 18 -24.78 -8.70 14.27
N LYS A 19 -23.54 -8.68 14.78
CA LYS A 19 -22.72 -9.87 15.13
C LYS A 19 -22.44 -10.86 13.97
N VAL A 20 -22.87 -10.56 12.74
CA VAL A 20 -22.67 -11.42 11.56
C VAL A 20 -21.18 -11.65 11.28
N THR A 21 -20.35 -10.63 11.53
CA THR A 21 -18.90 -10.72 11.40
C THR A 21 -18.28 -11.75 12.34
N SER A 22 -18.83 -11.95 13.54
CA SER A 22 -18.33 -12.95 14.49
C SER A 22 -18.64 -14.38 14.04
N PHE A 23 -19.82 -14.59 13.44
CA PHE A 23 -20.18 -15.86 12.82
C PHE A 23 -19.27 -16.18 11.63
N LEU A 24 -19.00 -15.19 10.78
CA LEU A 24 -18.12 -15.32 9.63
C LEU A 24 -16.68 -15.69 10.04
N ILE A 25 -16.12 -15.03 11.06
CA ILE A 25 -14.79 -15.35 11.58
C ILE A 25 -14.72 -16.80 12.10
N ARG A 26 -15.80 -17.32 12.67
CA ARG A 26 -15.88 -18.70 13.18
C ARG A 26 -15.98 -19.74 12.07
N ALA A 27 -16.55 -19.36 10.91
CA ALA A 27 -16.64 -20.20 9.73
C ALA A 27 -15.29 -20.35 9.00
N PHE A 28 -14.37 -19.39 9.16
CA PHE A 28 -13.03 -19.48 8.58
C PHE A 28 -12.13 -20.41 9.41
N PRO A 29 -11.70 -21.57 8.86
CA PRO A 29 -10.76 -22.43 9.57
C PRO A 29 -9.44 -21.69 9.81
N GLY A 30 -8.79 -21.96 10.94
CA GLY A 30 -7.56 -21.25 11.35
C GLY A 30 -6.49 -21.23 10.25
N ASN A 31 -6.37 -22.31 9.48
CA ASN A 31 -5.44 -22.44 8.37
C ASN A 31 -5.69 -21.41 7.25
N LEU A 32 -6.96 -21.14 6.90
CA LEU A 32 -7.29 -20.15 5.87
C LEU A 32 -7.01 -18.73 6.35
N LYS A 33 -7.28 -18.45 7.63
CA LYS A 33 -6.97 -17.14 8.24
C LYS A 33 -5.47 -16.84 8.21
N THR A 34 -4.65 -17.83 8.54
CA THR A 34 -3.18 -17.71 8.48
C THR A 34 -2.70 -17.54 7.04
N ALA A 35 -3.23 -18.30 6.09
CA ALA A 35 -2.88 -18.17 4.68
C ALA A 35 -3.16 -16.77 4.13
N VAL A 36 -4.32 -16.18 4.46
CA VAL A 36 -4.68 -14.81 4.05
C VAL A 36 -3.74 -13.78 4.69
N MET A 37 -3.43 -13.90 5.98
CA MET A 37 -2.50 -12.99 6.66
C MET A 37 -1.09 -13.05 6.07
N VAL A 38 -0.57 -14.26 5.79
CA VAL A 38 0.74 -14.44 5.14
C VAL A 38 0.71 -13.90 3.72
N GLY A 39 -0.37 -14.14 2.96
CA GLY A 39 -0.53 -13.64 1.60
C GLY A 39 -0.49 -12.10 1.52
N ILE A 40 -1.22 -11.42 2.40
CA ILE A 40 -1.23 -9.95 2.46
C ILE A 40 0.14 -9.42 2.86
N GLY A 41 0.80 -10.04 3.84
CA GLY A 41 2.14 -9.62 4.29
C GLY A 41 3.22 -9.81 3.22
N LEU A 42 3.22 -10.96 2.55
CA LEU A 42 4.16 -11.25 1.46
C LEU A 42 3.92 -10.33 0.26
N TYR A 43 2.67 -10.05 -0.08
CA TYR A 43 2.31 -9.13 -1.16
C TYR A 43 2.73 -7.69 -0.87
N GLN A 44 2.49 -7.19 0.35
CA GLN A 44 2.91 -5.85 0.74
C GLN A 44 4.45 -5.72 0.76
N THR A 45 5.15 -6.79 1.18
CA THR A 45 6.62 -6.84 1.10
C THR A 45 7.10 -6.75 -0.34
N PHE A 46 6.45 -7.49 -1.25
CA PHE A 46 6.76 -7.43 -2.68
C PHE A 46 6.57 -6.02 -3.26
N ILE A 47 5.49 -5.33 -2.89
CA ILE A 47 5.27 -3.92 -3.27
C ILE A 47 6.41 -3.03 -2.74
N GLY A 48 6.83 -3.21 -1.49
CA GLY A 48 7.93 -2.46 -0.90
C GLY A 48 9.26 -2.65 -1.65
N VAL A 49 9.60 -3.89 -2.02
CA VAL A 49 10.82 -4.18 -2.80
C VAL A 49 10.75 -3.53 -4.19
N ARG A 50 9.57 -3.47 -4.82
CA ARG A 50 9.38 -2.73 -6.08
C ARG A 50 9.55 -1.22 -5.94
N GLN A 51 9.12 -0.63 -4.82
CA GLN A 51 9.27 0.81 -4.58
C GLN A 51 10.75 1.23 -4.46
N ILE A 52 11.60 0.34 -3.96
CA ILE A 52 13.05 0.56 -3.78
C ILE A 52 13.82 0.45 -5.12
N ARG A 53 13.14 0.14 -6.23
CA ARG A 53 13.74 -0.16 -7.55
C ARG A 53 14.71 -1.37 -7.55
N LEU A 54 14.72 -2.19 -6.49
CA LEU A 54 15.39 -3.50 -6.48
C LEU A 54 14.83 -4.43 -7.56
N ILE A 55 13.54 -4.24 -7.89
CA ILE A 55 12.83 -4.94 -8.96
C ILE A 55 12.32 -3.89 -9.93
N VAL A 56 12.93 -3.82 -11.11
CA VAL A 56 12.50 -2.90 -12.17
C VAL A 56 11.49 -3.65 -13.04
N PRO A 57 10.31 -3.08 -13.33
CA PRO A 57 9.42 -3.65 -14.34
C PRO A 57 10.12 -3.55 -15.69
N ALA A 58 10.25 -4.67 -16.41
CA ALA A 58 10.79 -4.66 -17.75
C ALA A 58 10.06 -3.62 -18.63
N GLU A 59 10.81 -2.83 -19.41
CA GLU A 59 10.27 -1.81 -20.31
C GLU A 59 9.17 -2.34 -21.26
N HIS A 60 9.15 -3.66 -21.51
CA HIS A 60 8.25 -4.29 -22.49
C HIS A 60 7.07 -5.08 -21.90
N ARG A 61 6.97 -5.27 -20.58
CA ARG A 61 5.77 -5.86 -19.95
C ARG A 61 5.72 -5.53 -18.46
N ARG A 62 4.61 -4.96 -18.01
CA ARG A 62 4.35 -4.60 -16.60
C ARG A 62 4.35 -5.81 -15.63
N ASP A 63 4.34 -7.03 -16.15
CA ASP A 63 4.17 -8.28 -15.39
C ASP A 63 5.45 -9.14 -15.27
N ILE A 64 6.55 -8.79 -15.93
CA ILE A 64 7.83 -9.50 -15.77
C ILE A 64 8.76 -8.70 -14.86
N VAL A 65 9.07 -9.34 -13.73
CA VAL A 65 10.05 -8.91 -12.73
C VAL A 65 11.43 -9.12 -13.35
N GLN A 66 12.13 -8.02 -13.66
CA GLN A 66 13.55 -8.08 -13.96
C GLN A 66 14.34 -7.68 -12.71
N LEU A 67 15.36 -8.48 -12.39
CA LEU A 67 16.39 -8.07 -11.44
C LEU A 67 17.10 -6.86 -12.07
N GLY A 68 17.17 -5.75 -11.33
CA GLY A 68 17.84 -4.55 -11.84
C GLY A 68 19.28 -4.87 -12.26
N PRO A 69 19.78 -4.29 -13.36
CA PRO A 69 21.12 -4.58 -13.87
C PRO A 69 22.23 -4.14 -12.90
N ASP A 70 22.00 -3.12 -12.06
CA ASP A 70 23.01 -2.52 -11.21
C ASP A 70 22.65 -2.53 -9.72
N TRP A 71 23.19 -3.50 -8.99
CA TRP A 71 22.99 -3.67 -7.54
C TRP A 71 23.76 -2.64 -6.70
N CYS A 72 24.66 -1.87 -7.33
CA CYS A 72 25.56 -0.88 -6.71
C CYS A 72 25.09 0.57 -6.88
N GLU A 73 23.85 0.81 -7.26
CA GLU A 73 23.32 2.18 -7.25
C GLU A 73 23.12 2.69 -5.81
N ALA A 74 23.65 3.89 -5.54
CA ALA A 74 23.54 4.56 -4.23
C ALA A 74 22.13 4.56 -3.59
N PRO A 75 21.01 4.78 -4.32
CA PRO A 75 19.65 4.75 -3.73
C PRO A 75 19.21 3.35 -3.28
N ILE A 76 19.65 2.29 -3.97
CA ILE A 76 19.32 0.89 -3.62
C ILE A 76 20.03 0.52 -2.32
N LEU A 77 21.31 0.87 -2.22
CA LEU A 77 22.13 0.58 -1.04
C LEU A 77 21.61 1.34 0.19
N LEU A 78 21.18 2.59 0.03
CA LEU A 78 20.56 3.36 1.13
C LEU A 78 19.25 2.76 1.59
N SER A 79 18.39 2.34 0.66
CA SER A 79 17.08 1.79 1.01
C SER A 79 17.21 0.42 1.69
N PHE A 80 18.14 -0.41 1.22
CA PHE A 80 18.45 -1.70 1.85
C PHE A 80 19.10 -1.50 3.22
N GLY A 81 20.04 -0.56 3.35
CA GLY A 81 20.63 -0.16 4.63
C GLY A 81 19.60 0.40 5.62
N GLY A 82 18.66 1.19 5.13
CA GLY A 82 17.55 1.75 5.91
C GLY A 82 16.57 0.69 6.40
N LEU A 83 16.26 -0.29 5.56
CA LEU A 83 15.46 -1.46 5.95
C LEU A 83 16.18 -2.26 7.04
N LEU A 84 17.47 -2.56 6.84
CA LEU A 84 18.28 -3.30 7.81
C LEU A 84 18.36 -2.57 9.16
N LEU A 85 18.60 -1.26 9.13
CA LEU A 85 18.65 -0.41 10.31
C LEU A 85 17.32 -0.43 11.06
N THR A 86 16.21 -0.28 10.34
CA THR A 86 14.86 -0.30 10.92
C THR A 86 14.55 -1.65 11.55
N THR A 87 14.87 -2.75 10.88
CA THR A 87 14.69 -4.11 11.42
C THR A 87 15.56 -4.35 12.65
N TYR A 88 16.81 -3.88 12.64
CA TYR A 88 17.72 -4.00 13.79
C TYR A 88 17.21 -3.23 15.00
N LEU A 89 16.77 -1.98 14.79
CA LEU A 89 16.24 -1.13 15.85
C LEU A 89 14.90 -1.66 16.38
N PHE A 90 14.11 -2.31 15.52
CA PHE A 90 12.87 -3.00 15.88
C PHE A 90 13.13 -4.21 16.78
N GLN A 91 14.13 -5.03 16.47
CA GLN A 91 14.51 -6.17 17.33
C GLN A 91 14.99 -5.74 18.72
N ARG A 92 15.59 -4.55 18.84
CA ARG A 92 16.01 -3.98 20.13
C ARG A 92 14.85 -3.45 20.99
N GLY A 93 13.60 -3.54 20.54
CA GLY A 93 12.42 -3.20 21.35
C GLY A 93 12.26 -1.71 21.66
N ILE A 94 12.93 -0.83 20.90
CA ILE A 94 12.81 0.62 21.08
C ILE A 94 11.44 1.07 20.55
N LYS A 95 10.64 1.68 21.42
CA LYS A 95 9.35 2.27 21.05
C LYS A 95 9.60 3.40 20.04
N GLY A 96 9.09 3.24 18.81
CA GLY A 96 9.32 4.18 17.71
C GLY A 96 10.50 3.84 16.79
N SER A 97 11.00 2.61 16.83
CA SER A 97 12.07 2.11 15.94
C SER A 97 11.83 2.41 14.45
N ILE A 98 10.58 2.25 13.99
CA ILE A 98 10.18 2.56 12.61
C ILE A 98 10.31 4.06 12.31
N LEU A 99 9.87 4.92 13.23
CA LEU A 99 9.96 6.37 13.04
C LEU A 99 11.42 6.85 12.99
N ILE A 100 12.24 6.32 13.90
CA ILE A 100 13.68 6.63 13.95
C ILE A 100 14.37 6.12 12.67
N GLY A 101 14.03 4.91 12.21
CA GLY A 101 14.56 4.35 10.96
C GLY A 101 14.26 5.25 9.76
N ILE A 102 13.02 5.69 9.60
CA ILE A 102 12.63 6.61 8.52
C ILE A 102 13.37 7.94 8.66
N ALA A 103 13.41 8.53 9.86
CA ALA A 103 14.07 9.82 10.09
C ALA A 103 15.58 9.78 9.78
N VAL A 104 16.26 8.71 10.19
CA VAL A 104 17.69 8.51 9.91
C VAL A 104 17.93 8.33 8.42
N VAL A 105 17.13 7.50 7.74
CA VAL A 105 17.26 7.27 6.29
C VAL A 105 17.01 8.55 5.52
N THR A 106 15.97 9.31 5.86
CA THR A 106 15.71 10.64 5.25
C THR A 106 16.86 11.61 5.48
N GLY A 107 17.44 11.64 6.69
CA GLY A 107 18.61 12.46 6.99
C GLY A 107 19.85 12.07 6.19
N LEU A 108 20.12 10.76 6.04
CA LEU A 108 21.21 10.26 5.20
C LEU A 108 20.98 10.64 3.73
N THR A 109 19.76 10.47 3.22
CA THR A 109 19.42 10.85 1.84
C THR A 109 19.68 12.33 1.56
N TRP A 110 19.32 13.22 2.49
CA TRP A 110 19.65 14.64 2.40
C TRP A 110 21.15 14.91 2.48
N CYS A 111 21.87 14.23 3.37
CA CYS A 111 23.31 14.47 3.55
C CYS A 111 24.16 14.00 2.35
N PHE A 112 23.73 12.93 1.68
CA PHE A 112 24.43 12.37 0.51
C PHE A 112 23.95 12.96 -0.83
N ASP A 113 23.02 13.92 -0.79
CA ASP A 113 22.39 14.58 -1.96
C ASP A 113 21.83 13.61 -3.03
N ILE A 114 21.61 12.36 -2.65
CA ILE A 114 20.95 11.29 -3.41
C ILE A 114 19.44 11.50 -3.36
N THR A 115 19.01 12.71 -3.70
CA THR A 115 17.61 12.98 -3.92
C THR A 115 17.27 12.51 -5.34
N PRO A 116 16.38 11.52 -5.52
CA PRO A 116 15.66 11.46 -6.78
C PRO A 116 14.98 12.82 -6.94
N GLN A 117 15.25 13.50 -8.06
CA GLN A 117 14.78 14.83 -8.47
C GLN A 117 13.24 14.91 -8.63
N SER A 118 12.47 14.30 -7.73
CA SER A 118 11.01 14.21 -7.75
C SER A 118 10.38 14.77 -6.48
N MET A 119 11.14 15.48 -5.65
CA MET A 119 10.55 16.44 -4.74
C MET A 119 10.54 17.81 -5.43
N HIS A 120 9.81 17.87 -6.55
CA HIS A 120 9.15 19.13 -6.89
C HIS A 120 8.18 19.35 -5.72
N ILE A 121 8.63 20.06 -4.68
CA ILE A 121 7.75 20.83 -3.80
C ILE A 121 7.20 21.93 -4.70
N SER A 122 6.44 21.53 -5.72
CA SER A 122 5.45 22.41 -6.31
C SER A 122 4.63 22.82 -5.12
N GLY A 123 4.55 24.12 -4.87
CA GLY A 123 3.58 24.73 -3.97
C GLY A 123 2.12 24.48 -4.39
N GLU A 124 1.81 23.35 -5.04
CA GLU A 124 0.58 22.64 -4.80
C GLU A 124 0.66 22.07 -3.38
N ILE A 125 0.41 22.97 -2.42
CA ILE A 125 -0.45 22.65 -1.29
C ILE A 125 -1.43 21.61 -1.80
N VAL A 126 -1.30 20.39 -1.28
CA VAL A 126 -2.22 19.26 -1.46
C VAL A 126 -3.49 19.78 -2.10
N GLN A 127 -3.69 19.57 -3.41
CA GLN A 127 -5.01 19.72 -3.99
C GLN A 127 -5.82 18.63 -3.30
N LEU A 128 -6.31 18.92 -2.09
CA LEU A 128 -7.49 18.28 -1.57
C LEU A 128 -8.53 18.79 -2.55
N PRO A 129 -9.02 17.96 -3.50
CA PRO A 129 -10.33 18.23 -4.09
C PRO A 129 -11.20 18.53 -2.89
N TRP A 130 -11.51 19.81 -2.71
CA TRP A 130 -12.17 20.27 -1.51
C TRP A 130 -13.44 19.45 -1.41
N ILE A 131 -13.93 19.21 -0.20
CA ILE A 131 -14.94 18.17 0.10
C ILE A 131 -16.06 18.05 -0.96
N GLN A 132 -16.45 19.11 -1.66
CA GLN A 132 -17.35 19.06 -2.80
C GLN A 132 -16.88 18.26 -4.03
N ASP A 133 -15.62 18.32 -4.46
CA ASP A 133 -15.14 17.52 -5.61
C ASP A 133 -15.04 16.03 -5.24
N ALA A 134 -14.70 15.73 -3.98
CA ALA A 134 -14.73 14.39 -3.41
C ALA A 134 -16.18 13.87 -3.22
N LEU A 135 -17.12 14.73 -2.84
CA LEU A 135 -18.55 14.40 -2.73
C LEU A 135 -19.25 14.30 -4.09
N CYS A 136 -18.89 15.14 -5.07
CA CYS A 136 -19.38 15.07 -6.44
C CYS A 136 -18.88 13.82 -7.17
N SER A 137 -17.68 13.31 -6.82
CA SER A 137 -17.19 11.99 -7.28
C SER A 137 -17.76 10.80 -6.49
N LEU A 138 -18.54 11.05 -5.44
CA LEU A 138 -19.34 10.04 -4.72
C LEU A 138 -20.61 9.63 -5.51
N SER A 139 -20.75 10.10 -6.75
CA SER A 139 -21.87 9.82 -7.64
C SER A 139 -22.11 8.30 -7.83
N PHE A 140 -23.24 7.83 -7.31
CA PHE A 140 -23.77 6.46 -7.41
C PHE A 140 -24.08 5.91 -8.84
N PRO A 141 -24.21 6.71 -9.93
CA PRO A 141 -24.41 6.18 -11.28
C PRO A 141 -23.28 5.24 -11.75
N GLY A 142 -22.05 5.49 -11.31
CA GLY A 142 -20.91 4.61 -11.60
C GLY A 142 -20.97 3.28 -10.84
N PHE A 143 -21.56 3.27 -9.64
CA PHE A 143 -21.78 2.05 -8.85
C PHE A 143 -22.78 1.11 -9.53
N VAL A 144 -23.92 1.65 -9.98
CA VAL A 144 -24.96 0.85 -10.66
C VAL A 144 -24.45 0.27 -11.98
N THR A 145 -23.67 1.06 -12.73
CA THR A 145 -23.08 0.62 -14.01
C THR A 145 -21.99 -0.44 -13.80
N ALA A 146 -21.15 -0.30 -12.78
CA ALA A 146 -20.13 -1.31 -12.42
C ALA A 146 -20.78 -2.61 -11.89
N TYR A 147 -21.84 -2.50 -11.09
CA TYR A 147 -22.60 -3.64 -10.59
C TYR A 147 -23.25 -4.42 -11.74
N LYS A 148 -23.95 -3.74 -12.65
CA LYS A 148 -24.57 -4.37 -13.83
C LYS A 148 -23.57 -5.03 -14.77
N ARG A 149 -22.32 -4.55 -14.86
CA ARG A 149 -21.27 -5.14 -15.68
C ARG A 149 -20.64 -6.40 -15.05
N THR A 150 -20.84 -6.61 -13.73
CA THR A 150 -20.31 -7.78 -13.01
C THR A 150 -21.33 -8.94 -12.97
N LEU A 151 -22.62 -8.65 -13.11
CA LEU A 151 -23.72 -9.66 -13.16
C LEU A 151 -24.12 -10.26 -14.53
N PRO A 152 -23.61 -9.87 -15.71
CA PRO A 152 -24.13 -10.39 -16.98
C PRO A 152 -23.66 -11.83 -17.29
N ASN A 153 -22.79 -12.41 -16.46
CA ASN A 153 -22.24 -13.76 -16.66
C ASN A 153 -22.72 -14.77 -15.60
N ALA A 154 -23.77 -14.46 -14.84
CA ALA A 154 -24.28 -15.28 -13.73
C ALA A 154 -25.74 -15.75 -13.90
N LEU A 155 -26.32 -15.59 -15.10
CA LEU A 155 -27.64 -16.12 -15.50
C LEU A 155 -27.51 -16.88 -16.82
#